data_AF-Q557G3-F1
#
_entry.id   AF-Q557G3-F1
#
_cell.length_a   1.000
_cell.length_b   1.000
_cell.length_c   1.000
_cell.angle_alpha   90.00
_cell.angle_beta   90.00
_cell.angle_gamma   90.00
#
_symmetry.space_group_name_H-M   'P 1'
#
loop_
_entity.id
_entity.type
_entity.pdbx_description
1 polymer ?
#
loop_
_entity_poly.entity_id
_entity_poly.type
_entity_poly.pdbx_seq_one_letter_code
_entity_poly.pdbx_strand_id
1 'polypeptide(L)'
;MIYNIYIFNKDGTCIYYEDWNKKKQSQNQSEDQKLLFGMLYSLKAFITSSSPKKIDDKTGFHCYKTSTYKLHYYETLSCIKFIIMSDPNVPDLRDDLKKIYSQIFVEYVIKNPIYKHGTTVKCDTFINQLNLYLKQMPSFSS
;
A
#
# COMPACT_ATOMS: atom_id res chain seq x y z
N MET A 1 -0.78 7.59 13.88
CA MET A 1 -1.93 6.82 13.38
C MET A 1 -1.73 6.24 12.00
N ILE A 2 -2.23 5.04 11.72
CA ILE A 2 -2.44 4.52 10.35
C ILE A 2 -3.81 5.03 9.87
N TYR A 3 -3.87 5.59 8.67
CA TYR A 3 -5.11 6.14 8.11
C TYR A 3 -5.82 5.14 7.20
N ASN A 4 -5.10 4.57 6.23
CA ASN A 4 -5.63 3.65 5.25
C ASN A 4 -4.53 2.83 4.55
N ILE A 5 -4.96 1.81 3.82
CA ILE A 5 -4.11 0.95 2.99
C ILE A 5 -4.65 0.88 1.57
N TYR A 6 -3.74 0.78 0.60
CA TYR A 6 -4.05 0.44 -0.79
C TYR A 6 -3.18 -0.74 -1.23
N ILE A 7 -3.78 -1.63 -2.02
CA ILE A 7 -3.06 -2.67 -2.76
C ILE A 7 -3.40 -2.53 -4.24
N PHE A 8 -2.37 -2.30 -5.06
CA PHE A 8 -2.50 -2.22 -6.51
C PHE A 8 -1.87 -3.44 -7.17
N ASN A 9 -2.49 -3.93 -8.25
CA ASN A 9 -1.87 -4.92 -9.12
C ASN A 9 -0.80 -4.26 -10.02
N LYS A 10 -0.18 -5.08 -10.90
CA LYS A 10 0.82 -4.62 -11.86
C LYS A 10 0.28 -3.55 -12.82
N ASP A 11 -1.00 -3.64 -13.19
CA ASP A 11 -1.67 -2.80 -14.19
C ASP A 11 -2.21 -1.48 -13.61
N GLY A 12 -1.98 -1.22 -12.32
CA GLY A 12 -2.45 0.00 -11.63
C GLY A 12 -3.91 -0.02 -11.21
N THR A 13 -4.55 -1.19 -11.23
CA THR A 13 -5.89 -1.37 -10.64
C THR A 13 -5.77 -1.57 -9.14
N CYS A 14 -6.54 -0.80 -8.37
CA CYS A 14 -6.67 -0.99 -6.93
C CYS A 14 -7.49 -2.25 -6.66
N ILE A 15 -6.84 -3.31 -6.17
CA ILE A 15 -7.47 -4.59 -5.86
C ILE A 15 -7.92 -4.67 -4.40
N TYR A 16 -7.42 -3.79 -3.53
CA TYR A 16 -7.88 -3.67 -2.15
C TYR A 16 -7.67 -2.25 -1.62
N TYR A 17 -8.66 -1.75 -0.89
CA TYR A 17 -8.58 -0.49 -0.16
C TYR A 17 -9.41 -0.61 1.12
N GLU A 18 -8.87 -0.11 2.22
CA GLU A 18 -9.58 0.04 3.48
C GLU A 18 -9.06 1.28 4.19
N ASP A 19 -9.95 2.03 4.83
CA ASP A 19 -9.60 3.14 5.70
C ASP A 19 -10.19 2.94 7.10
N TRP A 20 -9.49 3.47 8.10
CA TRP A 20 -9.86 3.34 9.51
C TRP A 20 -9.94 4.69 10.20
N ASN A 21 -8.92 5.53 10.00
CA ASN A 21 -8.76 6.80 10.72
C ASN A 21 -8.69 8.01 9.78
N LYS A 22 -9.36 7.93 8.61
CA LYS A 22 -9.38 9.01 7.63
C LYS A 22 -10.42 10.06 8.03
N LYS A 23 -9.99 11.29 8.32
CA LYS A 23 -10.90 12.39 8.73
C LYS A 23 -11.74 12.96 7.58
N LYS A 24 -11.26 12.84 6.34
CA LYS A 24 -11.93 13.39 5.14
C LYS A 24 -12.39 12.25 4.25
N GLN A 25 -13.69 12.10 4.06
CA GLN A 25 -14.23 11.15 3.11
C GLN A 25 -13.87 11.58 1.67
N SER A 26 -13.51 10.61 0.84
CA SER A 26 -13.33 10.84 -0.59
C SER A 26 -14.68 11.09 -1.25
N GLN A 27 -14.75 12.10 -2.13
CA GLN A 27 -15.94 12.31 -2.98
C GLN A 27 -16.00 11.24 -4.09
N ASN A 28 -14.85 10.89 -4.66
CA ASN A 28 -14.73 9.83 -5.66
C ASN A 28 -13.48 8.99 -5.39
N GLN A 29 -13.68 7.85 -4.71
CA GLN A 29 -12.60 6.95 -4.32
C GLN A 29 -11.82 6.42 -5.53
N SER A 30 -12.49 6.18 -6.66
CA SER A 30 -11.85 5.66 -7.87
C SER A 30 -10.89 6.67 -8.51
N GLU A 31 -11.22 7.96 -8.43
CA GLU A 31 -10.35 9.05 -8.89
C GLU A 31 -9.16 9.24 -7.97
N ASP A 32 -9.38 9.22 -6.64
CA ASP A 32 -8.29 9.28 -5.65
C ASP A 32 -7.28 8.14 -5.85
N GLN A 33 -7.76 6.93 -6.15
CA GLN A 33 -6.90 5.76 -6.43
C GLN A 33 -6.08 5.95 -7.70
N LYS A 34 -6.69 6.45 -8.78
CA LYS A 34 -5.98 6.76 -10.04
C LYS A 34 -4.94 7.85 -9.85
N LEU A 35 -5.29 8.90 -9.10
CA LEU A 35 -4.38 10.00 -8.78
C LEU A 35 -3.18 9.51 -7.98
N LEU A 36 -3.41 8.70 -6.93
CA LEU A 36 -2.34 8.09 -6.12
C LEU A 36 -1.39 7.25 -6.98
N PHE A 37 -1.95 6.39 -7.84
CA PHE A 37 -1.13 5.54 -8.72
C PHE A 37 -0.32 6.37 -9.72
N GLY A 38 -0.95 7.35 -10.38
CA GLY A 38 -0.30 8.23 -11.34
C GLY A 38 0.81 9.08 -10.71
N MET A 39 0.59 9.59 -9.50
CA MET A 39 1.59 10.31 -8.71
C MET A 39 2.78 9.41 -8.36
N LEU A 40 2.56 8.17 -7.92
CA LEU A 40 3.65 7.25 -7.62
C LEU A 40 4.45 6.91 -8.88
N TYR A 41 3.78 6.73 -10.01
CA TYR A 41 4.43 6.50 -11.29
C TYR A 41 5.34 7.68 -11.69
N SER A 42 4.82 8.91 -11.64
CA SER A 42 5.61 10.10 -11.98
C SER A 42 6.73 10.36 -10.97
N LEU A 43 6.51 10.10 -9.68
CA LEU A 43 7.53 10.23 -8.65
C LEU A 43 8.68 9.24 -8.84
N LYS A 44 8.38 7.98 -9.18
CA LYS A 44 9.41 6.97 -9.49
C LYS A 44 10.23 7.35 -10.72
N ALA A 45 9.58 7.86 -11.77
CA ALA A 45 10.27 8.36 -12.96
C ALA A 45 11.18 9.55 -12.63
N PHE A 46 10.70 10.50 -11.82
CA PHE A 46 11.48 11.64 -11.37
C PHE A 46 12.68 11.25 -10.50
N ILE A 47 12.50 10.30 -9.58
CA ILE A 47 13.60 9.76 -8.77
C ILE A 47 14.64 9.10 -9.68
N THR A 48 14.21 8.31 -10.66
CA THR A 48 15.11 7.64 -11.62
C THR A 48 15.92 8.64 -12.43
N SER A 49 15.32 9.76 -12.88
CA SER A 49 16.02 10.79 -13.63
C SER A 49 16.93 11.68 -12.77
N SER A 50 16.56 11.92 -11.52
CA SER A 50 17.27 12.83 -10.61
C SER A 50 18.38 12.15 -9.79
N SER A 51 18.39 10.82 -9.75
CA SER A 51 19.33 10.08 -8.91
C SER A 51 20.72 10.01 -9.53
N PRO A 52 21.79 10.24 -8.74
CA PRO A 52 23.16 10.22 -9.24
C PRO A 52 23.67 8.81 -9.59
N LYS A 53 22.97 7.77 -9.13
CA LYS A 53 23.28 6.35 -9.41
C LYS A 53 22.08 5.72 -10.09
N LYS A 54 22.33 4.66 -10.88
CA LYS A 54 21.26 3.82 -11.39
C LYS A 54 20.51 3.20 -10.20
N ILE A 55 19.22 3.48 -10.13
CA ILE A 55 18.32 2.96 -9.11
C ILE A 55 17.46 1.86 -9.73
N ASP A 56 17.18 0.81 -8.96
CA ASP A 56 16.20 -0.19 -9.33
C ASP A 56 14.78 0.37 -9.16
N ASP A 57 13.96 0.25 -10.21
CA ASP A 57 12.62 0.84 -10.26
C ASP A 57 11.74 0.34 -9.10
N LYS A 58 11.88 -0.93 -8.67
CA LYS A 58 11.02 -1.52 -7.63
C LYS A 58 11.43 -1.12 -6.21
N THR A 59 12.73 -0.89 -5.98
CA THR A 59 13.27 -0.63 -4.64
C THR A 59 13.70 0.80 -4.40
N GLY A 60 13.81 1.60 -5.46
CA GLY A 60 14.28 2.97 -5.46
C GLY A 60 13.43 3.98 -4.72
N PHE A 61 12.11 3.80 -4.79
CA PHE A 61 11.17 4.57 -4.00
C PHE A 61 10.80 3.81 -2.74
N HIS A 62 10.82 4.52 -1.60
CA HIS A 62 10.65 3.92 -0.29
C HIS A 62 9.47 4.51 0.48
N CYS A 63 9.48 5.82 0.69
CA CYS A 63 8.41 6.57 1.35
C CYS A 63 8.55 8.05 1.00
N TYR A 64 7.49 8.84 1.22
CA TYR A 64 7.60 10.29 1.34
C TYR A 64 6.76 10.80 2.51
N LYS A 65 7.12 11.97 3.02
CA LYS A 65 6.47 12.59 4.19
C LYS A 65 6.05 14.02 3.86
N THR A 66 4.86 14.40 4.29
CA THR A 66 4.35 15.77 4.29
C THR A 66 4.16 16.24 5.74
N SER A 67 3.67 17.46 5.95
CA SER A 67 3.31 17.96 7.29
C SER A 67 2.10 17.25 7.91
N THR A 68 1.30 16.52 7.13
CA THR A 68 0.02 15.95 7.60
C THR A 68 -0.10 14.44 7.42
N TYR A 69 0.72 13.85 6.54
CA TYR A 69 0.76 12.41 6.35
C TYR A 69 2.13 11.91 5.86
N LYS A 70 2.39 10.62 6.04
CA LYS A 70 3.48 9.86 5.45
C LYS A 70 2.92 8.71 4.62
N LEU A 71 3.42 8.57 3.40
CA LEU A 71 3.15 7.44 2.50
C LEU A 71 4.30 6.44 2.61
N HIS A 72 3.97 5.20 2.97
CA HIS A 72 4.90 4.06 2.99
C HIS A 72 4.64 3.17 1.79
N TYR A 73 5.70 2.68 1.13
CA TYR A 73 5.59 1.94 -0.13
C TYR A 73 6.42 0.66 -0.13
N TYR A 74 5.81 -0.40 -0.66
CA TYR A 74 6.48 -1.64 -0.97
C TYR A 74 5.95 -2.24 -2.27
N GLU A 75 6.85 -2.54 -3.21
CA GLU A 75 6.54 -3.26 -4.44
C GLU A 75 7.18 -4.65 -4.42
N THR A 76 6.37 -5.66 -4.73
CA THR A 76 6.78 -7.07 -4.83
C THR A 76 7.44 -7.36 -6.18
N LEU A 77 8.11 -8.51 -6.31
CA LEU A 77 8.67 -8.95 -7.59
C LEU A 77 7.61 -9.10 -8.69
N SER A 78 6.39 -9.51 -8.33
CA SER A 78 5.22 -9.58 -9.21
C SER A 78 4.52 -8.23 -9.46
N CYS A 79 5.16 -7.12 -9.07
CA CYS A 79 4.68 -5.74 -9.27
C CYS A 79 3.34 -5.42 -8.57
N ILE A 80 2.99 -6.17 -7.52
CA ILE A 80 1.92 -5.80 -6.59
C ILE A 80 2.48 -4.76 -5.63
N LYS A 81 1.76 -3.65 -5.47
CA LYS A 81 2.19 -2.47 -4.71
C LYS A 81 1.32 -2.33 -3.47
N PHE A 82 1.96 -2.35 -2.31
CA PHE A 82 1.34 -2.13 -1.02
C PHE A 82 1.68 -0.73 -0.54
N ILE A 83 0.67 0.03 -0.15
CA ILE A 83 0.80 1.43 0.24
C ILE A 83 0.02 1.64 1.53
N ILE A 84 0.67 2.24 2.55
CA ILE A 84 -0.02 2.71 3.76
C ILE A 84 0.12 4.23 3.85
N MET A 85 -0.99 4.91 4.14
CA MET A 85 -0.99 6.31 4.54
C MET A 85 -1.11 6.39 6.06
N SER A 86 -0.31 7.25 6.68
CA SER A 86 -0.23 7.36 8.14
C SER A 86 0.13 8.78 8.59
N ASP A 87 0.12 9.02 9.89
CA ASP A 87 0.65 10.22 10.51
C ASP A 87 2.16 10.38 10.19
N PRO A 88 2.66 11.62 10.00
CA PRO A 88 4.06 11.88 9.69
C PRO A 88 5.08 11.27 10.66
N ASN A 89 4.70 11.06 11.92
CA ASN A 89 5.57 10.55 12.98
C ASN A 89 5.60 9.02 13.04
N VAL A 90 4.79 8.32 12.24
CA VAL A 90 4.81 6.86 12.19
C VAL A 90 6.16 6.38 11.62
N PRO A 91 6.87 5.47 12.34
CA PRO A 91 8.09 4.84 11.85
C PRO A 91 7.89 4.20 10.48
N ASP A 92 8.98 3.94 9.75
CA ASP A 92 8.89 3.23 8.48
C ASP A 92 8.18 1.88 8.64
N LEU A 93 7.15 1.66 7.81
CA LEU A 93 6.32 0.46 7.81
C LEU A 93 6.69 -0.52 6.68
N ARG A 94 7.82 -0.34 5.97
CA ARG A 94 8.16 -1.21 4.83
C ARG A 94 8.31 -2.68 5.21
N ASP A 95 8.88 -2.98 6.37
CA ASP A 95 8.98 -4.36 6.84
C ASP A 95 7.62 -4.95 7.23
N ASP A 96 6.70 -4.13 7.75
CA ASP A 96 5.31 -4.51 7.94
C ASP A 96 4.60 -4.78 6.61
N LEU A 97 4.82 -3.94 5.59
CA LEU A 97 4.27 -4.18 4.25
C LEU A 97 4.78 -5.50 3.64
N LYS A 98 6.05 -5.85 3.86
CA LYS A 98 6.61 -7.16 3.45
C LYS A 98 5.96 -8.32 4.20
N LYS A 99 5.70 -8.18 5.50
CA LYS A 99 4.98 -9.19 6.30
C LYS A 99 3.53 -9.34 5.85
N ILE A 100 2.83 -8.23 5.61
CA ILE A 100 1.47 -8.23 5.05
C ILE A 100 1.44 -8.98 3.72
N TYR A 101 2.42 -8.75 2.84
CA TYR A 101 2.52 -9.52 1.60
C TYR A 101 2.75 -11.01 1.87
N SER A 102 3.83 -11.36 2.56
CA SER A 102 4.29 -12.75 2.69
C SER A 102 3.40 -13.63 3.57
N GLN A 103 2.88 -13.10 4.67
CA GLN A 103 2.17 -13.89 5.70
C GLN A 103 0.65 -13.77 5.60
N ILE A 104 0.12 -12.73 4.94
CA ILE A 104 -1.33 -12.48 4.88
C ILE A 104 -1.82 -12.55 3.44
N PHE A 105 -1.27 -11.73 2.55
CA PHE A 105 -1.75 -11.67 1.16
C PHE A 105 -1.46 -12.96 0.39
N VAL A 106 -0.25 -13.50 0.49
CA VAL A 106 0.08 -14.78 -0.19
C VAL A 106 -0.80 -15.91 0.37
N GLU A 107 -0.93 -16.01 1.68
CA GLU A 107 -1.65 -17.10 2.35
C GLU A 107 -3.16 -17.09 2.08
N TYR A 108 -3.80 -15.92 2.11
CA TYR A 108 -5.27 -15.83 2.06
C TYR A 108 -5.83 -15.32 0.72
N VAL A 109 -4.98 -14.77 -0.16
CA VAL A 109 -5.38 -14.28 -1.49
C VAL A 109 -4.75 -15.12 -2.59
N ILE A 110 -3.42 -15.24 -2.63
CA ILE A 110 -2.74 -15.94 -3.74
C ILE A 110 -2.96 -17.45 -3.69
N LYS A 111 -2.93 -18.07 -2.50
CA LYS A 111 -3.20 -19.50 -2.33
C LYS A 111 -4.69 -19.86 -2.41
N ASN A 112 -5.59 -18.88 -2.44
CA ASN A 112 -7.02 -19.13 -2.55
C ASN A 112 -7.39 -19.51 -3.99
N PRO A 113 -7.82 -20.76 -4.28
CA PRO A 113 -8.07 -21.23 -5.64
C PRO A 113 -9.25 -20.52 -6.33
N ILE A 114 -10.12 -19.85 -5.56
CA ILE A 114 -11.28 -19.13 -6.08
C ILE A 114 -10.90 -17.70 -6.50
N TYR A 115 -9.78 -17.17 -5.98
CA TYR A 115 -9.36 -15.81 -6.29
C TYR A 115 -8.90 -15.69 -7.76
N LYS A 116 -9.51 -14.75 -8.48
CA LYS A 116 -9.12 -14.42 -9.86
C LYS A 116 -8.14 -13.25 -9.85
N HIS A 117 -6.94 -13.45 -10.40
CA HIS A 117 -5.91 -12.42 -10.45
C HIS A 117 -6.42 -11.09 -11.03
N GLY A 118 -6.05 -9.98 -10.38
CA GLY A 118 -6.44 -8.64 -10.81
C GLY A 118 -7.86 -8.22 -10.43
N THR A 119 -8.66 -9.11 -9.84
CA THR A 119 -9.97 -8.76 -9.29
C THR A 119 -9.85 -8.22 -7.86
N THR A 120 -10.86 -7.46 -7.42
CA THR A 120 -10.96 -6.97 -6.05
C THR A 120 -10.92 -8.12 -5.05
N VAL A 121 -10.07 -8.01 -4.04
CA VAL A 121 -9.97 -8.97 -2.95
C VAL A 121 -11.18 -8.82 -2.04
N LYS A 122 -11.98 -9.88 -1.92
CA LYS A 122 -13.18 -9.96 -1.06
C LYS A 122 -13.11 -11.09 -0.04
N CYS A 123 -11.92 -11.69 0.14
CA CYS A 123 -11.73 -12.83 1.03
C CYS A 123 -11.81 -12.36 2.50
N ASP A 124 -12.84 -12.79 3.23
CA ASP A 124 -13.04 -12.37 4.63
C ASP A 124 -11.86 -12.77 5.53
N THR A 125 -11.28 -13.96 5.31
CA THR A 125 -10.11 -14.41 6.09
C THR A 125 -8.92 -13.47 5.89
N PHE A 126 -8.68 -13.01 4.66
CA PHE A 126 -7.65 -12.01 4.38
C PHE A 126 -7.93 -10.70 5.13
N ILE A 127 -9.15 -10.18 5.02
CA ILE A 127 -9.56 -8.91 5.64
C ILE A 127 -9.42 -8.98 7.16
N ASN A 128 -9.86 -10.08 7.77
CA ASN A 128 -9.77 -10.30 9.21
C ASN A 128 -8.31 -10.38 9.68
N GLN A 129 -7.47 -11.15 8.99
CA GLN A 129 -6.06 -11.31 9.38
C GLN A 129 -5.26 -10.01 9.17
N LEU A 130 -5.54 -9.27 8.10
CA LEU A 130 -4.95 -7.94 7.88
C LEU A 130 -5.35 -6.98 8.99
N ASN A 131 -6.64 -6.93 9.33
CA ASN A 131 -7.15 -6.06 10.39
C ASN A 131 -6.58 -6.43 11.76
N LEU A 132 -6.49 -7.71 12.09
CA LEU A 132 -5.87 -8.17 13.33
C LEU A 132 -4.40 -7.73 13.41
N TYR A 133 -3.63 -7.93 12.34
CA TYR A 133 -2.23 -7.51 12.28
C TYR A 133 -2.08 -6.00 12.48
N LEU A 134 -2.79 -5.19 11.69
CA LEU A 134 -2.67 -3.74 11.73
C LEU A 134 -3.13 -3.16 13.07
N LYS A 135 -4.26 -3.63 13.62
CA LYS A 135 -4.82 -3.12 14.88
C LYS A 135 -3.95 -3.45 16.10
N GLN A 136 -3.10 -4.47 16.04
CA GLN A 136 -2.13 -4.79 17.08
C GLN A 136 -0.90 -3.89 17.05
N MET A 137 -0.68 -3.14 15.96
CA MET A 137 0.48 -2.25 15.84
C MET A 137 0.29 -1.00 16.70
N PRO A 138 1.33 -0.54 17.43
CA PRO A 138 1.27 0.71 18.18
C PRO A 138 0.86 1.92 17.32
N SER A 139 1.26 1.90 16.05
CA SER A 139 0.97 2.97 15.09
C SER A 139 -0.50 3.06 14.66
N PHE A 140 -1.34 2.06 14.95
CA PHE A 140 -2.74 2.05 14.52
C PHE A 140 -3.62 3.00 15.33
N SER A 141 -3.47 3.02 16.64
CA SER A 141 -4.29 3.84 17.56
C SER A 141 -3.63 5.14 18.04
N SER A 142 -2.39 5.41 17.63
CA SER A 142 -1.63 6.63 18.00
C SER A 142 -2.17 7.88 17.33
#